data_AF-H1YY97-F1
#
_entry.id   AF-H1YY97-F1
#
_cell.length_a   1.000
_cell.length_b   1.000
_cell.length_c   1.000
_cell.angle_alpha   90.00
_cell.angle_beta   90.00
_cell.angle_gamma   90.00
#
_symmetry.space_group_name_H-M   'P 1'
#
loop_
_entity.id
_entity.type
_entity.pdbx_description
1 polymer ?
#
loop_
_entity_poly.entity_id
_entity_poly.type
_entity_poly.pdbx_seq_one_letter_code
_entity_poly.pdbx_strand_id
1 'polypeptide(L)'
;MKDSEFTSYCGLYCPDCIHFRNNHSPVAYQLKKELGRADFFKYSSVRSHPVPEYEDFDKFIAVLDRLIAHQCRYGCRKVGSCIYSGGEPCPVVRCCQEKGYSGCWECENFRDCDKFDVIRKFCGESNVKNLELIKIYGPEKWVEKRHPFYRWD
;
A
#
# COMPACT_ATOMS: atom_id res chain seq x y z
N MET A 1 -11.07 2.92 -17.11
CA MET A 1 -11.16 2.26 -15.79
C MET A 1 -12.16 3.05 -14.97
N LYS A 2 -13.09 2.38 -14.29
CA LYS A 2 -14.07 3.08 -13.46
C LYS A 2 -13.50 3.24 -12.05
N ASP A 3 -13.73 4.39 -11.43
CA ASP A 3 -13.24 4.70 -10.08
C ASP A 3 -13.75 3.73 -9.01
N SER A 4 -14.95 3.19 -9.21
CA SER A 4 -15.52 2.15 -8.35
C SER A 4 -14.69 0.86 -8.32
N GLU A 5 -13.99 0.51 -9.40
CA GLU A 5 -13.13 -0.69 -9.46
C GLU A 5 -11.94 -0.59 -8.50
N PHE A 6 -11.50 0.64 -8.19
CA PHE A 6 -10.34 0.93 -7.35
C PHE A 6 -10.69 1.49 -5.98
N THR A 7 -11.97 1.76 -5.74
CA THR A 7 -12.52 2.04 -4.43
C THR A 7 -12.48 0.78 -3.59
N SER A 8 -11.61 0.75 -2.59
CA SER A 8 -11.45 -0.38 -1.68
C SER A 8 -12.63 -0.55 -0.73
N TYR A 9 -12.81 -1.75 -0.17
CA TYR A 9 -13.84 -2.02 0.82
C TYR A 9 -13.74 -1.10 2.05
N CYS A 10 -12.52 -0.75 2.48
CA CYS A 10 -12.30 0.13 3.63
C CYS A 10 -12.48 1.63 3.33
N GLY A 11 -12.82 2.02 2.11
CA GLY A 11 -12.99 3.43 1.72
C GLY A 11 -11.70 4.15 1.33
N LEU A 12 -10.59 3.44 1.17
CA LEU A 12 -9.39 3.99 0.52
C LEU A 12 -9.46 3.84 -1.00
N TYR A 13 -8.72 4.68 -1.73
CA TYR A 13 -8.63 4.62 -3.18
C TYR A 13 -7.26 4.09 -3.62
N CYS A 14 -7.22 2.96 -4.31
CA CYS A 14 -5.95 2.27 -4.61
C CYS A 14 -4.94 3.15 -5.38
N PRO A 15 -5.35 3.98 -6.36
CA PRO A 15 -4.44 4.89 -7.06
C PRO A 15 -3.71 5.92 -6.20
N ASP A 16 -4.18 6.21 -4.98
CA ASP A 16 -3.45 7.09 -4.07
C ASP A 16 -2.35 6.35 -3.28
N CYS A 17 -2.37 5.01 -3.28
CA CYS A 17 -1.34 4.23 -2.62
C CYS A 17 -0.04 4.27 -3.44
N ILE A 18 1.07 4.69 -2.81
CA ILE A 18 2.40 4.75 -3.46
C ILE A 18 2.83 3.43 -4.11
N HIS A 19 2.32 2.30 -3.62
CA HIS A 19 2.65 0.96 -4.11
C HIS A 19 1.79 0.50 -5.30
N PHE A 20 0.65 1.15 -5.54
CA PHE A 20 -0.24 0.80 -6.65
C PHE A 20 0.35 1.24 -7.98
N ARG A 21 0.60 0.26 -8.85
CA ARG A 21 1.19 0.41 -10.19
C ARG A 21 2.43 1.29 -10.16
N ASN A 22 3.23 1.12 -9.11
CA ASN A 22 4.40 1.92 -8.89
C ASN A 22 5.49 1.61 -9.94
N ASN A 23 6.36 2.60 -10.18
CA ASN A 23 7.55 2.45 -10.99
C ASN A 23 8.82 2.19 -10.16
N HIS A 24 8.80 2.46 -8.84
CA HIS A 24 9.99 2.29 -8.01
C HIS A 24 10.38 0.81 -7.82
N SER A 25 9.44 -0.13 -7.77
CA SER A 25 9.72 -1.56 -7.66
C SER A 25 10.53 -2.11 -8.85
N PRO A 26 10.10 -1.91 -10.14
CA PRO A 26 10.92 -2.38 -11.26
C PRO A 26 12.26 -1.63 -11.37
N VAL A 27 12.31 -0.34 -11.03
CA VAL A 27 13.58 0.41 -11.00
C VAL A 27 14.53 -0.12 -9.93
N ALA A 28 14.04 -0.40 -8.73
CA ALA A 28 14.82 -1.02 -7.65
C ALA A 28 15.37 -2.39 -8.05
N TYR A 29 14.56 -3.20 -8.75
CA TYR A 29 15.02 -4.47 -9.29
C TYR A 29 16.17 -4.31 -10.29
N GLN A 30 16.06 -3.36 -11.24
CA GLN A 30 17.14 -3.11 -12.19
C GLN A 30 18.40 -2.63 -11.50
N LEU A 31 18.29 -1.70 -10.54
CA LEU A 31 19.45 -1.23 -9.78
C LEU A 31 20.13 -2.37 -9.03
N LYS A 32 19.37 -3.19 -8.29
CA LYS A 32 19.92 -4.35 -7.57
C LYS A 32 20.64 -5.31 -8.51
N LYS A 33 20.07 -5.54 -9.71
CA LYS A 33 20.65 -6.40 -10.74
C LYS A 33 21.98 -5.85 -11.27
N GLU A 34 22.07 -4.56 -11.57
CA GLU A 34 23.32 -3.94 -12.04
C GLU A 34 24.40 -3.93 -10.94
N LEU A 35 24.03 -3.65 -9.69
CA LEU A 35 24.96 -3.73 -8.56
C LEU A 35 25.51 -5.15 -8.36
N GLY A 36 24.66 -6.17 -8.51
CA GLY A 36 25.09 -7.57 -8.46
C GLY A 36 26.08 -7.93 -9.58
N ARG A 37 25.84 -7.45 -10.81
CA ARG A 37 26.75 -7.68 -11.95
C ARG A 37 28.12 -7.02 -11.77
N ALA A 38 28.15 -5.87 -11.12
CA ALA A 38 29.39 -5.15 -10.81
C ALA A 38 30.13 -5.70 -9.57
N ASP A 39 29.62 -6.76 -8.93
CA ASP A 39 30.12 -7.30 -7.66
C ASP A 39 30.24 -6.21 -6.58
N PHE A 40 29.22 -5.34 -6.52
CA PHE A 40 29.27 -4.11 -5.73
C PHE A 40 29.33 -4.37 -4.22
N PHE A 41 28.87 -5.54 -3.77
CA PHE A 41 29.03 -5.99 -2.38
C PHE A 41 30.51 -6.14 -2.00
N LYS A 42 31.32 -6.73 -2.88
CA LYS A 42 32.76 -6.82 -2.67
C LYS A 42 33.41 -5.43 -2.72
N TYR A 43 32.98 -4.60 -3.67
CA TYR A 43 33.45 -3.21 -3.77
C TYR A 43 33.17 -2.41 -2.49
N SER A 44 31.95 -2.47 -1.96
CA SER A 44 31.55 -1.75 -0.74
C SER A 44 32.36 -2.21 0.47
N SER A 45 32.62 -3.52 0.61
CA SER A 45 33.46 -4.07 1.69
C SER A 45 34.91 -3.56 1.64
N VAL A 46 35.50 -3.38 0.46
CA VAL A 46 36.87 -2.83 0.31
C VAL A 46 36.88 -1.31 0.55
N ARG A 47 35.80 -0.61 0.19
CA ARG A 47 35.70 0.85 0.23
C ARG A 47 35.09 1.41 1.50
N SER A 48 34.60 0.58 2.41
CA SER A 48 34.02 1.00 3.69
C SER A 48 35.03 1.75 4.58
N HIS A 49 36.32 1.37 4.53
CA HIS A 49 37.34 2.05 5.32
C HIS A 49 37.54 3.54 4.94
N PRO A 50 37.71 3.90 3.65
CA PRO A 50 37.77 5.31 3.25
C PRO A 50 36.39 5.99 3.10
N VAL A 51 35.28 5.23 3.07
CA VAL A 51 33.91 5.73 2.86
C VAL A 51 32.94 4.95 3.77
N PRO A 52 32.73 5.38 5.03
CA PRO A 52 31.96 4.64 6.03
C PRO A 52 30.52 4.31 5.63
N GLU A 53 29.91 5.08 4.74
CA GLU A 53 28.54 4.83 4.24
C GLU A 53 28.39 3.47 3.58
N TYR A 54 29.49 2.89 3.05
CA TYR A 54 29.46 1.55 2.48
C TYR A 54 29.33 0.44 3.53
N GLU A 55 29.51 0.70 4.82
CA GLU A 55 29.18 -0.25 5.89
C GLU A 55 27.68 -0.57 5.93
N ASP A 56 26.83 0.37 5.50
CA ASP A 56 25.39 0.20 5.45
C ASP A 56 24.88 -0.42 4.15
N PHE A 57 25.77 -0.91 3.27
CA PHE A 57 25.38 -1.47 1.97
C PHE A 57 24.36 -2.62 2.11
N ASP A 58 24.50 -3.47 3.11
CA ASP A 58 23.55 -4.56 3.38
C ASP A 58 22.16 -4.04 3.74
N LYS A 59 22.09 -2.95 4.52
CA LYS A 59 20.83 -2.29 4.85
C LYS A 59 20.20 -1.68 3.60
N PHE A 60 21.02 -1.08 2.73
CA PHE A 60 20.55 -0.55 1.44
C PHE A 60 19.98 -1.66 0.53
N ILE A 61 20.66 -2.81 0.43
CA ILE A 61 20.14 -3.97 -0.31
C ILE A 61 18.83 -4.48 0.30
N ALA A 62 18.74 -4.55 1.63
CA ALA A 62 17.51 -4.94 2.31
C ALA A 62 16.34 -3.99 1.99
N VAL A 63 16.58 -2.68 1.94
CA VAL A 63 15.57 -1.69 1.52
C VAL A 63 15.16 -1.90 0.06
N LEU A 64 16.13 -2.13 -0.85
CA LEU A 64 15.81 -2.45 -2.24
C LEU A 64 14.93 -3.69 -2.36
N ASP A 65 15.21 -4.74 -1.57
CA ASP A 65 14.38 -5.95 -1.55
C ASP A 65 12.94 -5.67 -1.11
N ARG A 66 12.75 -4.78 -0.13
CA ARG A 66 11.41 -4.34 0.26
C ARG A 66 10.72 -3.57 -0.85
N LEU A 67 11.41 -2.65 -1.53
CA LEU A 67 10.86 -1.91 -2.67
C LEU A 67 10.44 -2.86 -3.81
N ILE A 68 11.24 -3.89 -4.09
CA ILE A 68 10.93 -4.90 -5.12
C ILE A 68 9.69 -5.71 -4.73
N ALA A 69 9.58 -6.12 -3.47
CA ALA A 69 8.46 -6.92 -2.98
C ALA A 69 7.12 -6.16 -2.93
N HIS A 70 7.15 -4.82 -2.83
CA HIS A 70 5.96 -4.00 -2.59
C HIS A 70 5.22 -3.55 -3.87
N GLN A 71 5.12 -4.42 -4.88
CA GLN A 71 4.39 -4.11 -6.12
C GLN A 71 2.90 -4.50 -6.01
N CYS A 72 2.00 -3.54 -6.25
CA CYS A 72 0.55 -3.82 -6.37
C CYS A 72 0.06 -3.48 -7.78
N ARG A 73 -0.44 -4.47 -8.55
CA ARG A 73 -0.93 -4.25 -9.93
C ARG A 73 -2.44 -4.03 -10.04
N TYR A 74 -3.18 -4.64 -9.12
CA TYR A 74 -4.61 -4.91 -9.29
C TYR A 74 -5.52 -4.19 -8.29
N GLY A 75 -4.99 -3.75 -7.14
CA GLY A 75 -5.79 -3.15 -6.06
C GLY A 75 -6.49 -4.20 -5.18
N CYS A 76 -6.72 -3.86 -3.91
CA CYS A 76 -7.13 -4.82 -2.89
C CYS A 76 -8.52 -5.44 -3.12
N ARG A 77 -9.40 -4.76 -3.86
CA ARG A 77 -10.71 -5.33 -4.23
C ARG A 77 -10.56 -6.59 -5.08
N LYS A 78 -9.57 -6.62 -5.98
CA LYS A 78 -9.31 -7.75 -6.87
C LYS A 78 -8.45 -8.85 -6.22
N VAL A 79 -7.49 -8.48 -5.38
CA VAL A 79 -6.54 -9.46 -4.79
C VAL A 79 -6.92 -9.93 -3.39
N GLY A 80 -7.80 -9.22 -2.69
CA GLY A 80 -8.24 -9.54 -1.34
C GLY A 80 -7.24 -9.22 -0.21
N SER A 81 -6.08 -8.66 -0.54
CA SER A 81 -5.06 -8.22 0.41
C SER A 81 -4.50 -6.84 0.03
N CYS A 82 -3.77 -6.20 0.94
CA CYS A 82 -2.99 -5.01 0.65
C CYS A 82 -1.58 -5.15 1.23
N ILE A 83 -0.68 -4.21 0.92
CA ILE A 83 0.69 -4.32 1.41
C ILE A 83 0.76 -4.23 2.95
N TYR A 84 -0.16 -3.51 3.58
CA TYR A 84 -0.24 -3.38 5.03
C TYR A 84 -0.74 -4.64 5.74
N SER A 85 -1.39 -5.56 5.02
CA SER A 85 -1.66 -6.90 5.54
C SER A 85 -0.48 -7.85 5.37
N GLY A 86 0.67 -7.39 4.87
CA GLY A 86 1.85 -8.24 4.66
C GLY A 86 1.64 -9.31 3.58
N GLY A 87 0.66 -9.13 2.70
CA GLY A 87 0.25 -10.14 1.73
C GLY A 87 -0.84 -11.10 2.24
N GLU A 88 -1.12 -11.11 3.54
CA GLU A 88 -2.19 -11.93 4.12
C GLU A 88 -3.58 -11.42 3.71
N PRO A 89 -4.61 -12.30 3.71
CA PRO A 89 -5.99 -11.89 3.47
C PRO A 89 -6.42 -10.74 4.39
N CYS A 90 -6.94 -9.66 3.81
CA CYS A 90 -7.36 -8.49 4.57
C CYS A 90 -8.65 -8.80 5.35
N PRO A 91 -8.68 -8.61 6.69
CA PRO A 91 -9.88 -8.86 7.50
C PRO A 91 -11.11 -8.05 7.06
N VAL A 92 -10.90 -6.83 6.55
CA VAL A 92 -11.97 -5.98 6.03
C VAL A 92 -12.58 -6.58 4.76
N VAL A 93 -11.75 -7.03 3.82
CA VAL A 93 -12.23 -7.64 2.58
C VAL A 93 -13.05 -8.88 2.90
N ARG A 94 -12.52 -9.77 3.75
CA ARG A 94 -13.21 -11.00 4.16
C ARG A 94 -14.56 -10.68 4.80
N CYS A 95 -14.60 -9.73 5.74
CA CYS A 95 -15.83 -9.34 6.40
C CYS A 95 -16.90 -8.81 5.42
N CYS A 96 -16.50 -7.98 4.44
CA CYS A 96 -17.43 -7.51 3.42
C CYS A 96 -17.94 -8.66 2.52
N GLN A 97 -17.06 -9.57 2.11
CA GLN A 97 -17.44 -10.73 1.30
C GLN A 97 -18.42 -11.66 2.03
N GLU A 98 -18.16 -11.98 3.29
CA GLU A 98 -19.05 -12.80 4.14
C GLU A 98 -20.44 -12.16 4.32
N LYS A 99 -20.51 -10.84 4.37
CA LYS A 99 -21.77 -10.08 4.50
C LYS A 99 -22.44 -9.76 3.17
N GLY A 100 -21.81 -10.08 2.04
CA GLY A 100 -22.29 -9.70 0.71
C GLY A 100 -22.22 -8.20 0.43
N TYR A 101 -21.40 -7.44 1.18
CA TYR A 101 -21.30 -6.00 1.02
C TYR A 101 -20.37 -5.60 -0.12
N SER A 102 -20.75 -4.55 -0.87
CA SER A 102 -19.86 -3.95 -1.87
C SER A 102 -18.72 -3.14 -1.24
N GLY A 103 -18.89 -2.72 0.02
CA GLY A 103 -17.91 -1.98 0.81
C GLY A 103 -18.39 -1.73 2.24
N CYS A 104 -17.50 -1.28 3.12
CA CYS A 104 -17.85 -1.01 4.52
C CYS A 104 -18.87 0.13 4.66
N TRP A 105 -19.09 0.93 3.62
CA TRP A 105 -20.14 1.95 3.58
C TRP A 105 -21.55 1.36 3.66
N GLU A 106 -21.73 0.05 3.49
CA GLU A 106 -23.03 -0.61 3.72
C GLU A 106 -23.23 -1.05 5.18
N CYS A 107 -22.18 -0.99 6.01
CA CYS A 107 -22.26 -1.40 7.41
C CYS A 107 -22.63 -0.19 8.29
N GLU A 108 -23.73 -0.25 9.05
CA GLU A 108 -24.09 0.89 9.93
C GLU A 108 -23.07 1.19 11.04
N ASN A 109 -22.27 0.19 11.42
CA ASN A 109 -21.31 0.28 12.51
C ASN A 109 -19.86 0.48 12.05
N PHE A 110 -19.61 0.94 10.82
CA PHE A 110 -18.23 1.01 10.29
C PHE A 110 -17.32 1.98 11.07
N ARG A 111 -17.88 2.99 11.74
CA ARG A 111 -17.11 4.03 12.46
C ARG A 111 -16.27 3.45 13.59
N ASP A 112 -16.82 2.46 14.28
CA ASP A 112 -16.20 1.82 15.46
C ASP A 112 -15.58 0.46 15.10
N CYS A 113 -15.29 0.21 13.82
CA CYS A 113 -14.78 -1.08 13.39
C CYS A 113 -13.30 -1.28 13.76
N ASP A 114 -13.05 -2.23 14.66
CA ASP A 114 -11.73 -2.72 15.08
C ASP A 114 -10.82 -3.15 13.92
N LYS A 115 -11.39 -3.68 12.83
CA LYS A 115 -10.63 -4.12 11.64
C LYS A 115 -9.93 -2.97 10.93
N PHE A 116 -10.28 -1.72 11.24
CA PHE A 116 -9.61 -0.54 10.71
C PHE A 116 -8.37 -0.12 11.48
N ASP A 117 -8.05 -0.73 12.63
CA ASP A 117 -6.91 -0.31 13.47
C ASP A 117 -5.57 -0.34 12.72
N VAL A 118 -5.33 -1.37 11.90
CA VAL A 118 -4.12 -1.44 11.07
C VAL A 118 -4.11 -0.35 10.01
N ILE A 119 -5.27 -0.02 9.44
CA ILE A 119 -5.40 1.01 8.40
C ILE A 119 -5.15 2.39 9.00
N ARG A 120 -5.74 2.66 10.17
CA ARG A 120 -5.60 3.91 10.91
C ARG A 120 -4.16 4.23 11.25
N LYS A 121 -3.30 3.23 11.51
CA LYS A 121 -1.86 3.46 11.75
C LYS A 121 -1.18 4.24 10.62
N PHE A 122 -1.57 4.01 9.37
CA PHE A 122 -0.94 4.64 8.20
C PHE A 122 -1.79 5.75 7.57
N CYS A 123 -3.12 5.61 7.64
CA CYS A 123 -4.07 6.47 6.92
C CYS A 123 -4.90 7.38 7.85
N GLY A 124 -4.78 7.21 9.16
CA GLY A 124 -5.64 7.89 10.13
C GLY A 124 -7.10 7.65 9.90
N GLU A 125 -7.91 8.69 10.11
CA GLU A 125 -9.36 8.63 9.89
C GLU A 125 -9.77 8.85 8.42
N SER A 126 -8.81 8.93 7.47
CA SER A 126 -9.15 9.11 6.06
C SER A 126 -10.05 8.00 5.55
N ASN A 127 -9.86 6.75 6.00
CA ASN A 127 -10.73 5.63 5.62
C ASN A 127 -12.18 5.87 6.08
N VAL A 128 -12.40 6.28 7.33
CA VAL A 128 -13.75 6.52 7.89
C VAL A 128 -14.42 7.71 7.20
N LYS A 129 -13.71 8.83 7.04
CA LYS A 129 -14.24 10.02 6.34
C LYS A 129 -14.60 9.70 4.89
N ASN A 130 -13.77 8.90 4.22
CA ASN A 130 -14.05 8.47 2.85
C ASN A 130 -15.27 7.53 2.78
N LEU A 131 -15.46 6.64 3.75
CA LEU A 131 -16.68 5.81 3.80
C LEU A 131 -17.96 6.66 3.94
N GLU A 132 -17.91 7.77 4.67
CA GLU A 132 -19.03 8.73 4.75
C GLU A 132 -19.29 9.40 3.40
N LEU A 133 -18.23 9.82 2.70
CA LEU A 133 -18.36 10.37 1.35
C LEU A 133 -18.92 9.33 0.36
N ILE A 134 -18.52 8.06 0.47
CA ILE A 134 -19.05 6.98 -0.37
C ILE A 134 -20.52 6.73 -0.07
N LYS A 135 -20.96 6.77 1.20
CA LYS A 135 -22.39 6.69 1.56
C LYS A 135 -23.21 7.80 0.88
N ILE A 136 -22.67 9.03 0.81
CA ILE A 136 -23.38 10.20 0.27
C ILE A 136 -23.39 10.23 -1.26
N TYR A 137 -22.24 10.02 -1.89
CA TYR A 137 -22.05 10.23 -3.33
C TYR A 137 -22.04 8.93 -4.14
N GLY A 138 -21.96 7.78 -3.48
CA GLY A 138 -21.76 6.48 -4.10
C GLY A 138 -20.31 6.22 -4.52
N PRO A 139 -19.95 4.94 -4.76
CA PRO A 139 -18.59 4.53 -5.10
C PRO A 139 -18.12 5.04 -6.47
N GLU A 140 -19.02 5.55 -7.31
CA GLU A 140 -18.71 6.06 -8.65
C GLU A 140 -18.31 7.55 -8.66
N LYS A 141 -18.63 8.33 -7.62
CA LYS A 141 -18.48 9.81 -7.65
C LYS A 141 -17.73 10.41 -6.47
N TRP A 142 -17.38 9.61 -5.47
CA TRP A 142 -16.74 10.09 -4.24
C TRP A 142 -15.28 10.51 -4.43
N VAL A 143 -14.59 9.95 -5.44
CA VAL A 143 -13.13 10.05 -5.59
C VAL A 143 -12.63 11.49 -5.68
N GLU A 144 -13.36 12.39 -6.33
CA GLU A 144 -12.99 13.82 -6.41
C GLU A 144 -13.03 14.55 -5.05
N LYS A 145 -13.68 13.96 -4.05
CA LYS A 145 -13.90 14.55 -2.71
C LYS A 145 -13.08 13.84 -1.63
N ARG A 146 -12.31 12.82 -2.02
CA ARG A 146 -11.61 11.93 -1.10
C ARG A 146 -10.59 12.67 -0.24
N HIS A 147 -10.43 12.18 0.98
CA HIS A 147 -9.32 12.57 1.83
C HIS A 147 -8.02 11.85 1.44
N PRO A 148 -6.85 12.46 1.71
CA PRO A 148 -5.55 11.88 1.41
C PRO A 148 -5.34 10.50 2.02
N PHE A 149 -4.61 9.64 1.31
CA PHE A 149 -4.35 8.27 1.74
C PHE A 149 -3.43 8.18 2.96
N TYR A 150 -2.29 8.89 2.93
CA TYR A 150 -1.24 8.79 3.94
C TYR A 150 -1.33 9.94 4.95
N ARG A 151 -1.02 9.61 6.21
CA ARG A 151 -0.55 10.59 7.20
C ARG A 151 0.98 10.67 7.13
N TRP A 152 1.47 11.86 6.86
CA TRP A 152 2.92 12.13 6.72
C TRP A 152 3.49 12.91 7.92
N ASP A 153 2.61 13.30 8.83
CA ASP A 153 2.84 14.10 10.03
C ASP A 153 3.19 13.25 11.27
#